data_AF-A0A846HKF3-F1
#
_entry.id   AF-A0A846HKF3-F1
#
_cell.length_a   1.000
_cell.length_b   1.000
_cell.length_c   1.000
_cell.angle_alpha   90.00
_cell.angle_beta   90.00
_cell.angle_gamma   90.00
#
_symmetry.space_group_name_H-M   'P 1'
#
loop_
_entity.id
_entity.type
_entity.pdbx_description
1 polymer ?
#
loop_
_entity_poly.entity_id
_entity_poly.type
_entity_poly.pdbx_seq_one_letter_code
_entity_poly.pdbx_strand_id
1 'polypeptide(L)'
;MPTYDYRCDTNGRVVEVNHRMSDTISTWGELCERAAIPCGDTPASTPVSRMATGGNLISSSALGSGHAPAPACGAGGCCPTGVCGFD
;
A
#
# COMPACT_ATOMS: atom_id res chain seq x y z
N MET A 1 15.93 -10.68 15.32
CA MET A 1 15.29 -11.30 14.14
C MET A 1 14.24 -10.30 13.67
N PRO A 2 14.17 -9.90 12.39
CA PRO A 2 13.11 -9.02 11.91
C PRO A 2 11.75 -9.72 11.99
N THR A 3 10.72 -8.90 12.10
CA THR A 3 9.33 -9.31 12.16
C THR A 3 8.64 -8.84 10.89
N TYR A 4 7.83 -9.70 10.29
CA TYR A 4 7.12 -9.42 9.05
C TYR A 4 5.63 -9.71 9.20
N ASP A 5 4.81 -8.82 8.67
CA ASP A 5 3.37 -8.98 8.58
C ASP A 5 2.99 -9.73 7.30
N TYR A 6 2.08 -10.69 7.42
CA TYR A 6 1.52 -11.43 6.29
C TYR A 6 0.01 -11.33 6.30
N ARG A 7 -0.58 -11.06 5.14
CA ARG A 7 -2.02 -11.02 4.95
C ARG A 7 -2.50 -12.20 4.10
N CYS A 8 -3.54 -12.87 4.58
CA CYS A 8 -4.31 -13.83 3.81
C CYS A 8 -5.45 -13.12 3.08
N ASP A 9 -5.51 -13.23 1.76
CA ASP A 9 -6.56 -12.57 0.95
C ASP A 9 -7.92 -13.26 1.14
N THR A 10 -7.93 -14.58 1.30
CA THR A 10 -9.16 -15.38 1.45
C THR A 10 -9.93 -15.07 2.73
N ASN A 11 -9.23 -14.89 3.86
CA ASN A 11 -9.88 -14.60 5.15
C ASN A 11 -9.70 -13.14 5.60
N GLY A 12 -8.91 -12.36 4.86
CA GLY A 12 -8.59 -10.97 5.20
C GLY A 12 -7.70 -10.80 6.45
N ARG A 13 -7.22 -11.90 7.04
CA ARG A 13 -6.51 -11.90 8.31
C ARG A 13 -5.03 -11.53 8.13
N VAL A 14 -4.51 -10.76 9.07
CA VAL A 14 -3.09 -10.39 9.16
C VAL A 14 -2.45 -11.16 10.32
N VAL A 15 -1.28 -11.75 10.07
CA VAL A 15 -0.49 -12.48 11.06
C VAL A 15 0.95 -11.98 11.00
N GLU A 16 1.49 -11.67 12.17
CA GLU A 16 2.86 -11.22 12.34
C GLU A 16 3.75 -12.44 12.68
N VAL A 17 4.88 -12.58 11.98
CA VAL A 17 5.84 -13.68 12.20
C VAL A 17 7.27 -13.17 12.28
N ASN A 18 8.07 -13.76 13.17
CA ASN A 18 9.50 -13.50 13.22
C ASN A 18 10.25 -14.62 12.47
N HIS A 19 11.06 -14.25 11.48
CA HIS A 19 11.88 -15.21 10.75
C HIS A 19 13.06 -14.53 10.04
N ARG A 20 14.00 -15.33 9.53
CA ARG A 20 15.13 -14.81 8.74
C ARG A 20 14.62 -14.37 7.37
N MET A 21 15.29 -13.39 6.76
CA MET A 21 14.91 -12.90 5.43
C MET A 21 15.04 -13.97 4.32
N SER A 22 15.89 -14.99 4.54
CA SER A 22 16.03 -16.16 3.67
C SER A 22 14.84 -17.13 3.71
N ASP A 23 14.04 -17.11 4.78
CA ASP A 23 12.81 -17.89 4.87
C ASP A 23 11.72 -17.18 4.04
N THR A 24 11.03 -17.94 3.18
CA THR A 24 10.00 -17.41 2.28
C THR A 24 8.67 -18.13 2.49
N ILE A 25 7.75 -17.46 3.18
CA ILE A 25 6.39 -17.96 3.42
C ILE A 25 5.49 -17.53 2.26
N SER A 26 4.88 -18.49 1.58
CA SER A 26 3.98 -18.23 0.44
C SER A 26 2.55 -18.75 0.66
N THR A 27 2.34 -19.62 1.65
CA THR A 27 1.06 -20.27 1.92
C THR A 27 0.59 -20.05 3.36
N TRP A 28 -0.72 -20.16 3.58
CA TRP A 28 -1.34 -20.02 4.90
C TRP A 28 -0.88 -21.12 5.87
N GLY A 29 -0.72 -22.36 5.39
CA GLY A 29 -0.26 -23.46 6.23
C GLY A 29 1.14 -23.21 6.81
N GLU A 30 2.05 -22.72 5.97
CA GLU A 30 3.42 -22.41 6.38
C GLU A 30 3.46 -21.20 7.32
N LEU A 31 2.61 -20.20 7.09
CA LEU A 31 2.43 -19.05 7.99
C LEU A 31 1.92 -19.49 9.36
N CYS A 32 0.92 -20.36 9.40
CA CYS A 32 0.34 -20.87 10.63
C CYS A 32 1.33 -21.70 11.45
N GLU A 33 2.11 -22.56 10.80
CA GLU A 33 3.16 -23.34 11.44
C GLU A 33 4.23 -22.41 12.05
N ARG A 34 4.64 -21.37 11.32
CA ARG A 34 5.64 -20.39 11.80
C ARG A 34 5.13 -19.53 12.95
N ALA A 35 3.88 -19.12 12.90
CA ALA A 35 3.22 -18.35 13.96
C ALA A 35 2.75 -19.22 15.14
N ALA A 36 2.89 -20.55 15.05
CA ALA A 36 2.35 -21.51 16.01
C ALA A 36 0.83 -21.31 16.28
N ILE A 37 0.07 -21.00 15.23
CA ILE A 37 -1.39 -20.83 15.29
C ILE A 37 -2.11 -21.94 14.50
N PRO A 38 -3.34 -22.30 14.88
CA PRO A 38 -4.13 -23.22 14.08
C PRO A 38 -4.60 -22.55 12.77
N CYS A 39 -4.49 -23.27 11.65
CA CYS A 39 -5.01 -22.81 10.34
C CYS A 39 -6.52 -22.54 10.37
N GLY A 40 -7.24 -23.25 11.24
CA GLY A 40 -8.69 -23.16 11.37
C GLY A 40 -9.40 -23.70 10.13
N ASP A 41 -10.33 -22.90 9.60
CA ASP A 41 -11.14 -23.21 8.42
C ASP A 41 -10.45 -22.83 7.10
N THR A 42 -9.43 -21.96 7.16
CA THR A 42 -8.72 -21.49 5.96
C THR A 42 -7.82 -22.61 5.41
N PRO A 43 -7.91 -22.95 4.11
CA PRO A 43 -7.11 -24.02 3.54
C PRO A 43 -5.62 -23.67 3.57
N ALA A 44 -4.78 -24.65 3.91
CA ALA A 44 -3.33 -24.47 4.03
C ALA A 44 -2.68 -23.99 2.71
N SER A 45 -3.23 -24.40 1.56
CA SER A 45 -2.76 -23.99 0.22
C SER A 45 -3.15 -22.56 -0.17
N THR A 46 -3.82 -21.82 0.72
CA THR A 46 -4.21 -20.43 0.45
C THR A 46 -2.98 -19.55 0.29
N PRO A 47 -2.89 -18.74 -0.79
CA PRO A 47 -1.78 -17.82 -0.96
C PRO A 47 -1.81 -16.70 0.09
N VAL A 48 -0.64 -16.36 0.63
CA VAL A 48 -0.47 -15.24 1.55
C VAL A 48 0.50 -14.21 0.97
N SER A 49 0.26 -12.93 1.26
CA SER A 49 1.10 -11.82 0.79
C SER A 49 1.83 -11.19 1.96
N ARG A 50 3.17 -11.07 1.86
CA ARG A 50 3.96 -10.28 2.83
C ARG A 50 3.60 -8.81 2.67
N MET A 51 3.20 -8.18 3.76
CA MET A 51 3.05 -6.73 3.82
C MET A 51 4.41 -6.12 4.14
N ALA A 52 4.81 -5.11 3.37
CA ALA A 52 5.98 -4.31 3.72
C ALA A 52 5.61 -3.46 4.94
N THR A 53 6.16 -3.80 6.12
CA THR A 53 5.99 -3.01 7.33
C THR A 53 6.68 -1.65 7.13
N GLY A 54 5.90 -0.61 6.84
CA GLY A 54 6.32 0.79 6.88
C GLY A 54 6.47 1.48 5.53
N GLY A 55 5.43 2.22 5.13
CA GLY A 55 5.53 3.28 4.12
C GLY A 55 4.51 3.20 3.00
N ASN A 56 3.27 3.65 3.26
CA ASN A 56 2.36 4.17 2.25
C ASN A 56 1.96 3.22 1.09
N LEU A 57 1.11 2.23 1.39
CA LEU A 57 0.22 1.67 0.37
C LEU A 57 -0.87 2.71 0.06
N ILE A 58 -0.54 3.77 -0.68
CA ILE A 58 -1.55 4.43 -1.52
C ILE A 58 -1.96 3.40 -2.56
N SER A 59 -3.08 2.73 -2.33
CA SER A 59 -3.73 1.97 -3.39
C SER A 59 -4.00 2.95 -4.52
N SER A 60 -3.31 2.77 -5.64
CA SER A 60 -3.49 3.55 -6.88
C SER A 60 -4.92 3.43 -7.44
N SER A 61 -5.77 2.58 -6.85
CA SER A 61 -7.20 2.48 -7.12
C SER A 61 -8.05 3.62 -6.53
N ALA A 62 -7.50 4.46 -5.64
CA ALA A 62 -8.14 5.71 -5.22
C ALA A 62 -7.89 6.87 -6.19
N LEU A 63 -7.04 6.68 -7.21
CA LEU A 63 -6.94 7.58 -8.36
C LEU A 63 -7.86 7.09 -9.47
N GLY A 64 -9.13 6.88 -9.11
CA GLY A 64 -10.23 6.80 -10.06
C GLY A 64 -10.27 8.09 -10.87
N SER A 65 -10.05 7.92 -12.16
CA SER A 65 -10.05 8.94 -13.20
C SER A 65 -11.31 9.82 -13.15
N GLY A 66 -11.17 11.15 -13.35
CA GLY A 66 -12.37 11.95 -13.54
C GLY A 66 -12.31 13.47 -13.51
N HIS A 67 -11.17 14.17 -13.58
CA HIS A 67 -11.20 15.56 -14.04
C HIS A 67 -9.89 15.95 -14.71
N ALA A 68 -10.01 16.49 -15.92
CA ALA A 68 -8.96 16.72 -16.89
C ALA A 68 -7.80 17.60 -16.38
N PRO A 69 -6.59 17.48 -16.98
CA PRO A 69 -5.55 18.49 -16.80
C PRO A 69 -6.11 19.80 -17.33
N ALA A 70 -6.21 20.84 -16.51
CA ALA A 70 -6.62 22.17 -16.98
C ALA A 70 -5.65 22.61 -18.09
N PRO A 71 -6.07 22.67 -19.37
CA PRO A 71 -5.22 23.17 -20.43
C PRO A 71 -5.54 24.65 -20.65
N ALA A 72 -4.48 25.46 -20.74
CA ALA A 72 -4.41 26.70 -21.49
C ALA A 72 -5.61 27.70 -21.38
N CYS A 73 -5.51 28.63 -20.43
CA CYS A 73 -5.82 30.02 -20.73
C CYS A 73 -4.52 30.75 -21.11
N GLY A 74 -4.00 30.46 -22.31
CA GLY A 74 -3.10 31.36 -23.00
C GLY A 74 -3.94 32.33 -23.83
N ALA A 75 -3.95 33.61 -23.49
CA ALA A 75 -4.19 34.71 -24.44
C ALA A 75 -3.98 36.07 -23.76
N GLY A 76 -2.92 36.78 -24.20
CA GLY A 76 -3.01 38.23 -24.34
C GLY A 76 -2.33 39.08 -23.27
N GLY A 77 -1.02 39.30 -23.44
CA GLY A 77 -0.54 40.65 -23.73
C GLY A 77 -0.32 41.63 -22.58
N CYS A 78 0.85 42.26 -22.65
CA CYS A 78 1.13 43.62 -22.20
C CYS A 78 0.97 43.96 -20.72
N CYS A 79 2.11 44.33 -20.13
CA CYS A 79 2.20 45.44 -19.18
C CYS A 79 1.20 46.57 -19.51
N PRO A 80 0.59 47.19 -18.49
CA PRO A 80 1.20 48.44 -18.01
C PRO A 80 1.12 48.62 -16.47
N THR A 81 2.17 49.23 -15.94
CA THR A 81 2.12 50.34 -14.98
C THR A 81 0.92 50.41 -14.03
N GLY A 82 1.13 50.26 -12.71
CA GLY A 82 0.08 50.61 -11.74
C GLY A 82 0.30 50.20 -10.29
N VAL A 83 1.18 50.91 -9.58
CA VAL A 83 1.14 51.28 -8.15
C VAL A 83 0.12 50.60 -7.20
N CYS A 84 0.64 49.93 -6.15
CA CYS A 84 0.29 50.01 -4.71
C CYS A 84 0.91 48.80 -3.99
N GLY A 85 1.84 48.84 -3.02
CA GLY A 85 2.12 49.78 -1.94
C GLY A 85 1.56 49.21 -0.62
N PHE A 86 2.43 48.76 0.31
CA PHE A 86 2.35 48.91 1.78
C PHE A 86 3.47 48.10 2.50
N ASP A 87 4.37 48.85 3.14
CA ASP A 87 5.46 48.56 4.12
C ASP A 87 6.50 47.45 3.83
#